data_AF-A0A4Q5QR46-F1
#
_entry.id   AF-A0A4Q5QR46-F1
#
_cell.length_a   1.000
_cell.length_b   1.000
_cell.length_c   1.000
_cell.angle_alpha   90.00
_cell.angle_beta   90.00
_cell.angle_gamma   90.00
#
_symmetry.space_group_name_H-M   'P 1'
#
loop_
_entity.id
_entity.type
_entity.pdbx_description
1 polymer ?
#
loop_
_entity_poly.entity_id
_entity_poly.type
_entity_poly.pdbx_seq_one_letter_code
_entity_poly.pdbx_strand_id
1 'polypeptide(L)'
;TLSKKPVLTGFLRDAASGQWHNHVELGLWAEAFVIAPASANTIGQLANGLCPNLLSAVYLSARCPVFLAPAMDLDMYAHPAVTQNLQRLRTYGNHVWASPSGELASGLAGPGRMLEPEEIVAELTQFFAQQ
;
A
#
# COMPACT_ATOMS: atom_id res chain seq x y z
N THR A 1 12.71 10.60 12.25
CA THR A 1 11.91 10.41 11.02
C THR A 1 10.78 11.43 11.00
N LEU A 2 10.24 11.80 9.84
CA LEU A 2 9.12 12.77 9.73
C LEU A 2 7.90 12.35 10.57
N SER A 3 7.70 11.04 10.75
CA SER A 3 6.58 10.47 11.51
C SER A 3 6.58 10.81 13.01
N LYS A 4 7.72 11.21 13.59
CA LYS A 4 7.91 11.33 15.06
C LYS A 4 7.54 10.07 15.85
N LYS A 5 7.43 8.91 15.18
CA LYS A 5 7.15 7.58 15.73
C LYS A 5 8.21 6.58 15.24
N PRO A 6 8.42 5.45 15.94
CA PRO A 6 9.27 4.37 15.44
C PRO A 6 8.87 3.94 14.02
N VAL A 7 9.87 3.69 13.17
CA VAL A 7 9.67 3.20 11.81
C VAL A 7 10.10 1.74 11.76
N LEU A 8 9.18 0.88 11.31
CA LEU A 8 9.36 -0.57 11.33
C LEU A 8 9.58 -1.07 9.89
N THR A 9 10.64 -1.84 9.66
CA THR A 9 11.03 -2.27 8.31
C THR A 9 11.12 -3.80 8.15
N GLY A 10 11.17 -4.54 9.25
CA GLY A 10 11.28 -6.00 9.25
C GLY A 10 10.50 -6.60 10.40
N PHE A 11 10.53 -7.92 10.52
CA PHE A 11 9.81 -8.60 11.58
C PHE A 11 10.49 -8.50 12.95
N LEU A 12 11.81 -8.39 12.98
CA LEU A 12 12.58 -8.35 14.22
C LEU A 12 12.69 -6.91 14.72
N ARG A 13 12.23 -6.69 15.96
CA ARG A 13 12.42 -5.46 16.72
C ARG A 13 13.84 -5.32 17.23
N ASP A 14 14.42 -6.44 17.63
CA ASP A 14 15.80 -6.54 18.05
C ASP A 14 16.32 -7.92 17.65
N ALA A 15 17.34 -7.93 16.78
CA ALA A 15 17.94 -9.15 16.27
C ALA A 15 18.69 -9.95 17.35
N ALA A 16 19.16 -9.30 18.41
CA ALA A 16 19.88 -9.95 19.50
C ALA A 16 18.95 -10.63 20.50
N SER A 17 17.82 -10.00 20.86
CA SER A 17 16.82 -10.60 21.75
C SER A 17 15.81 -11.51 21.04
N GLY A 18 15.75 -11.45 19.70
CA GLY A 18 14.76 -12.20 18.92
C GLY A 18 13.33 -11.69 19.12
N GLN A 19 13.15 -10.47 19.62
CA GLN A 19 11.82 -9.90 19.82
C GLN A 19 11.19 -9.52 18.47
N TRP A 20 9.94 -9.94 18.25
CA TRP A 20 9.20 -9.68 17.01
C TRP A 20 8.30 -8.45 17.12
N HIS A 21 8.12 -7.73 16.02
CA HIS A 21 7.05 -6.76 15.87
C HIS A 21 5.72 -7.49 15.75
N ASN A 22 4.76 -7.08 16.58
CA ASN A 22 3.43 -7.65 16.58
C ASN A 22 2.59 -7.09 15.43
N HIS A 23 2.68 -7.73 14.26
CA HIS A 23 1.94 -7.34 13.07
C HIS A 23 0.41 -7.40 13.26
N VAL A 24 -0.08 -8.29 14.13
CA VAL A 24 -1.50 -8.40 14.47
C VAL A 24 -1.97 -7.14 15.20
N GLU A 25 -1.23 -6.75 16.25
CA GLU A 25 -1.54 -5.53 17.01
C GLU A 25 -1.51 -4.28 16.14
N LEU A 26 -0.53 -4.16 15.24
CA LEU A 26 -0.47 -3.04 14.29
C LEU A 26 -1.71 -2.99 13.37
N GLY A 27 -2.15 -4.16 12.87
CA GLY A 27 -3.33 -4.25 12.01
C GLY A 27 -4.64 -3.97 12.74
N LEU A 28 -4.73 -4.31 14.03
CA LEU A 28 -5.89 -4.03 14.89
C LEU A 28 -5.93 -2.59 15.40
N TRP A 29 -4.76 -1.96 15.58
CA TRP A 29 -4.63 -0.59 16.08
C TRP A 29 -5.04 0.46 15.05
N ALA A 30 -4.74 0.22 13.77
CA ALA A 30 -4.93 1.21 12.73
C ALA A 30 -6.42 1.46 12.40
N GLU A 31 -6.79 2.72 12.23
CA GLU A 31 -8.12 3.15 11.72
C GLU A 31 -8.14 3.31 10.19
N ALA A 32 -6.96 3.46 9.58
CA ALA A 32 -6.74 3.45 8.14
C ALA A 32 -5.39 2.80 7.84
N PHE A 33 -5.30 2.02 6.76
CA PHE A 33 -4.03 1.50 6.28
C PHE A 33 -3.73 1.96 4.86
N VAL A 34 -2.73 2.84 4.71
CA VAL A 34 -2.37 3.46 3.43
C VAL A 34 -1.05 2.90 2.92
N ILE A 35 -1.03 2.43 1.68
CA ILE A 35 0.17 1.95 0.98
C ILE A 35 0.46 2.89 -0.20
N ALA A 36 1.45 3.76 -0.01
CA ALA A 36 1.83 4.80 -0.97
C ALA A 36 3.36 5.01 -0.96
N PRO A 37 4.10 4.61 -2.02
CA PRO A 37 3.61 3.94 -3.22
C PRO A 37 3.29 2.45 -3.00
N ALA A 38 2.25 1.95 -3.67
CA ALA A 38 2.01 0.52 -3.85
C ALA A 38 2.68 0.05 -5.16
N SER A 39 3.88 -0.53 -5.03
CA SER A 39 4.61 -1.06 -6.19
C SER A 39 3.96 -2.31 -6.77
N ALA A 40 4.26 -2.64 -8.04
CA ALA A 40 3.77 -3.86 -8.69
C ALA A 40 4.04 -5.14 -7.88
N ASN A 41 5.23 -5.23 -7.26
CA ASN A 41 5.60 -6.36 -6.41
C ASN A 41 4.72 -6.43 -5.15
N THR A 42 4.50 -5.31 -4.48
CA THR A 42 3.61 -5.25 -3.30
C THR A 42 2.19 -5.65 -3.70
N ILE A 43 1.64 -5.07 -4.77
CA ILE A 43 0.33 -5.41 -5.32
C ILE A 43 0.21 -6.91 -5.61
N GLY A 44 1.24 -7.51 -6.22
CA GLY A 44 1.28 -8.95 -6.48
C GLY A 44 1.26 -9.78 -5.19
N GLN A 45 2.03 -9.40 -4.18
CA GLN A 45 2.04 -10.08 -2.89
C GLN A 45 0.66 -10.03 -2.22
N LEU A 46 0.08 -8.82 -2.10
CA LEU A 46 -1.19 -8.62 -1.41
C LEU A 46 -2.35 -9.32 -2.13
N ALA A 47 -2.40 -9.23 -3.47
CA ALA A 47 -3.45 -9.86 -4.28
C ALA A 47 -3.43 -11.39 -4.24
N ASN A 48 -2.30 -11.99 -3.83
CA ASN A 48 -2.12 -13.45 -3.77
C ASN A 48 -1.94 -13.95 -2.33
N GLY A 49 -2.17 -13.12 -1.31
CA GLY A 49 -2.07 -13.51 0.10
C GLY A 49 -0.65 -13.88 0.54
N LEU A 50 0.38 -13.37 -0.14
CA LEU A 50 1.77 -13.61 0.22
C LEU A 50 2.19 -12.69 1.36
N CYS A 51 2.97 -13.22 2.29
CA CYS A 51 3.38 -12.54 3.52
C CYS A 51 4.90 -12.56 3.77
N PRO A 52 5.76 -12.08 2.84
CA PRO A 52 7.20 -12.17 3.02
C PRO A 52 7.80 -11.10 3.94
N ASN A 53 7.03 -10.08 4.35
CA ASN A 53 7.55 -8.94 5.10
C ASN A 53 6.51 -8.39 6.10
N LEU A 54 6.93 -7.47 6.96
CA LEU A 54 6.06 -6.88 7.99
C LEU A 54 4.83 -6.19 7.38
N LEU A 55 4.99 -5.45 6.28
CA LEU A 55 3.89 -4.73 5.62
C LEU A 55 2.75 -5.68 5.22
N SER A 56 3.09 -6.76 4.52
CA SER A 56 2.13 -7.78 4.06
C SER A 56 1.50 -8.56 5.23
N ALA A 57 2.26 -8.79 6.31
CA ALA A 57 1.72 -9.39 7.53
C ALA A 57 0.70 -8.50 8.25
N VAL A 58 0.98 -7.20 8.33
CA VAL A 58 0.05 -6.21 8.88
C VAL A 58 -1.20 -6.12 8.00
N TYR A 59 -1.05 -6.16 6.68
CA TYR A 59 -2.19 -6.13 5.74
C TYR A 59 -3.16 -7.29 5.97
N LEU A 60 -2.64 -8.51 6.08
CA LEU A 60 -3.48 -9.69 6.33
C LEU A 60 -4.15 -9.66 7.71
N SER A 61 -3.63 -8.86 8.65
CA SER A 61 -4.20 -8.68 9.98
C SER A 61 -5.10 -7.45 10.11
N ALA A 62 -5.10 -6.56 9.11
CA ALA A 62 -5.81 -5.29 9.17
C ALA A 62 -7.33 -5.51 9.21
N ARG A 63 -8.00 -4.73 10.06
CA ARG A 63 -9.47 -4.68 10.15
C ARG A 63 -10.05 -3.36 9.68
N CYS A 64 -9.21 -2.35 9.50
CA CYS A 64 -9.59 -1.05 8.97
C CYS A 64 -9.64 -1.04 7.43
N PRO A 65 -10.25 0.02 6.84
CA PRO A 65 -10.17 0.28 5.42
C PRO A 65 -8.71 0.40 4.95
N VAL A 66 -8.39 -0.29 3.85
CA VAL A 66 -7.06 -0.30 3.24
C VAL A 66 -7.10 0.50 1.94
N PHE A 67 -6.14 1.41 1.77
CA PHE A 67 -5.98 2.29 0.64
C PHE A 67 -4.66 2.00 -0.07
N LEU A 68 -4.70 1.90 -1.39
CA LEU A 68 -3.52 1.70 -2.22
C LEU A 68 -3.40 2.84 -3.22
N ALA A 69 -2.22 3.47 -3.26
CA ALA A 69 -1.81 4.42 -4.28
C ALA A 69 -0.77 3.74 -5.20
N PRO A 70 -1.19 3.11 -6.32
CA PRO A 70 -0.25 2.39 -7.18
C PRO A 70 0.76 3.34 -7.81
N ALA A 71 2.01 2.90 -7.93
CA ALA A 71 3.05 3.63 -8.63
C ALA A 71 4.03 2.68 -9.31
N MET A 72 4.20 2.81 -10.63
CA MET A 72 5.09 2.01 -11.46
C MET A 72 5.17 2.59 -12.88
N ASP A 73 6.13 2.14 -13.68
CA ASP A 73 6.23 2.55 -15.09
C ASP A 73 5.00 2.14 -15.92
N LEU A 74 4.80 2.84 -17.04
CA LEU A 74 3.64 2.70 -17.93
C LEU A 74 3.36 1.24 -18.32
N ASP A 75 4.38 0.53 -18.78
CA ASP A 75 4.25 -0.85 -19.24
C ASP A 75 3.94 -1.80 -18.08
N MET A 76 4.50 -1.54 -16.90
CA MET A 76 4.20 -2.31 -15.69
C MET A 76 2.74 -2.10 -15.27
N TYR A 77 2.27 -0.86 -15.31
CA TYR A 77 0.89 -0.51 -14.95
C TYR A 77 -0.12 -1.13 -15.91
N ALA A 78 0.18 -1.14 -17.22
CA ALA A 78 -0.64 -1.76 -18.24
C ALA A 78 -0.57 -3.30 -18.27
N HIS A 79 0.42 -3.91 -17.62
CA HIS A 79 0.64 -5.35 -17.69
C HIS A 79 -0.58 -6.13 -17.16
N PRO A 80 -1.09 -7.16 -17.88
CA PRO A 80 -2.31 -7.87 -17.49
C PRO A 80 -2.28 -8.43 -16.07
N ALA A 81 -1.12 -8.93 -15.61
CA ALA A 81 -0.97 -9.43 -14.24
C ALA A 81 -1.18 -8.34 -13.18
N VAL A 82 -0.70 -7.11 -13.42
CA VAL A 82 -0.88 -5.99 -12.48
C VAL A 82 -2.34 -5.56 -12.49
N THR A 83 -2.94 -5.39 -13.66
CA THR A 83 -4.36 -5.02 -13.79
C THR A 83 -5.27 -6.02 -13.11
N GLN A 84 -5.03 -7.33 -13.29
CA GLN A 84 -5.80 -8.39 -12.60
C GLN A 84 -5.60 -8.36 -11.08
N ASN A 85 -4.38 -8.16 -10.61
CA ASN A 85 -4.10 -8.05 -9.17
C ASN A 85 -4.80 -6.82 -8.55
N LEU A 86 -4.77 -5.66 -9.23
CA LEU A 86 -5.48 -4.46 -8.79
C LEU A 86 -7.00 -4.70 -8.74
N GLN A 87 -7.58 -5.34 -9.75
CA GLN A 87 -9.00 -5.72 -9.74
C GLN A 87 -9.32 -6.65 -8.57
N ARG A 88 -8.51 -7.68 -8.35
CA ARG A 88 -8.68 -8.62 -7.24
C ARG A 88 -8.62 -7.93 -5.88
N LEU A 89 -7.67 -7.02 -5.68
CA LEU A 89 -7.58 -6.23 -4.46
C LEU A 89 -8.85 -5.39 -4.24
N ARG A 90 -9.45 -4.82 -5.29
CA ARG A 90 -10.76 -4.15 -5.17
C ARG A 90 -11.86 -5.11 -4.75
N THR A 91 -11.88 -6.34 -5.25
CA THR A 91 -12.89 -7.34 -4.83
C THR A 91 -12.77 -7.74 -3.36
N TYR A 92 -11.61 -7.54 -2.74
CA TYR A 92 -11.40 -7.75 -1.30
C TYR A 92 -11.87 -6.58 -0.43
N GLY A 93 -12.38 -5.51 -1.04
CA GLY A 93 -12.82 -4.30 -0.34
C GLY A 93 -11.73 -3.22 -0.20
N ASN A 94 -10.56 -3.39 -0.82
CA ASN A 94 -9.52 -2.36 -0.78
C ASN A 94 -9.88 -1.17 -1.68
N HIS A 95 -9.59 0.04 -1.19
CA HIS A 95 -9.68 1.28 -1.94
C HIS A 95 -8.43 1.47 -2.81
N VAL A 96 -8.51 1.04 -4.07
CA VAL A 96 -7.39 1.15 -5.02
C VAL A 96 -7.60 2.38 -5.91
N TRP A 97 -6.91 3.47 -5.58
CA TRP A 97 -6.93 4.70 -6.36
C TRP A 97 -6.31 4.51 -7.74
N ALA A 98 -6.75 5.31 -8.71
CA ALA A 98 -6.16 5.31 -10.04
C ALA A 98 -4.83 6.07 -10.03
N SER A 99 -3.84 5.57 -10.76
CA SER A 99 -2.59 6.29 -10.97
C SER A 99 -2.78 7.41 -11.99
N PRO A 100 -2.53 8.69 -11.65
CA PRO A 100 -2.59 9.77 -12.62
C PRO A 100 -1.57 9.59 -13.75
N SER A 101 -1.88 10.20 -14.89
CA SER A 101 -0.97 10.28 -16.03
C SER A 101 0.02 11.43 -15.85
N GLY A 102 1.26 11.24 -16.28
CA GLY A 102 2.28 12.30 -16.34
C GLY A 102 3.65 11.73 -16.68
N GLU A 103 4.69 12.53 -16.47
CA GLU A 103 6.07 12.07 -16.64
C GLU A 103 6.44 11.00 -15.60
N LEU A 104 7.11 9.95 -16.09
CA LEU A 104 7.57 8.81 -15.31
C LEU A 104 9.10 8.81 -15.22
N ALA A 105 9.65 8.08 -14.25
CA ALA A 105 11.09 8.00 -14.04
C ALA A 105 11.86 7.40 -15.23
N SER A 106 11.20 6.58 -16.06
CA SER A 106 11.74 6.05 -17.31
C SER A 106 11.91 7.09 -18.43
N GLY A 107 11.37 8.30 -18.26
CA GLY A 107 11.26 9.31 -19.31
C GLY A 107 10.05 9.13 -20.22
N LEU A 108 9.21 8.11 -19.97
CA LEU A 108 7.91 7.95 -20.63
C LEU A 108 6.86 8.87 -20.01
N ALA A 109 5.75 9.08 -20.72
CA ALA A 109 4.58 9.78 -20.22
C ALA A 109 3.33 8.91 -20.34
N GLY A 110 2.54 8.83 -19.27
CA GLY A 110 1.33 8.01 -19.22
C GLY A 110 0.89 7.70 -17.79
N PRO A 111 -0.16 6.88 -17.60
CA PRO A 111 -0.58 6.44 -16.27
C PRO A 111 0.52 5.65 -15.57
N GLY A 112 0.60 5.77 -14.25
CA GLY A 112 1.57 5.04 -13.43
C GLY A 112 2.22 5.87 -12.33
N ARG A 113 1.98 7.19 -12.31
CA ARG A 113 2.39 8.04 -11.18
C ARG A 113 1.59 7.70 -9.94
N MET A 114 2.23 7.82 -8.77
CA MET A 114 1.50 7.84 -7.51
C MET A 114 0.62 9.10 -7.45
N LEU A 115 -0.50 9.04 -6.74
CA LEU A 115 -1.16 10.27 -6.28
C LEU A 115 -0.19 11.11 -5.46
N GLU A 116 -0.28 12.42 -5.58
CA GLU A 116 0.47 13.33 -4.73
C GLU A 116 0.01 13.21 -3.26
N PRO A 117 0.89 13.45 -2.28
CA PRO A 117 0.54 13.36 -0.87
C PRO A 117 -0.71 14.17 -0.48
N GLU A 118 -0.90 15.35 -1.06
CA GLU A 118 -2.04 16.22 -0.81
C GLU A 118 -3.36 15.59 -1.31
N GLU A 119 -3.31 14.91 -2.46
CA GLU A 119 -4.45 14.18 -3.03
C GLU A 119 -4.82 12.98 -2.15
N ILE A 120 -3.82 12.24 -1.66
CA ILE A 120 -4.01 11.12 -0.73
C ILE A 120 -4.70 11.61 0.56
N VAL A 121 -4.24 12.73 1.12
CA VAL A 121 -4.85 13.31 2.33
C VAL A 121 -6.28 13.77 2.06
N ALA A 122 -6.55 14.38 0.90
CA ALA A 122 -7.89 14.80 0.51
C ALA A 122 -8.86 13.63 0.41
N GLU A 123 -8.45 12.55 -0.27
CA GLU A 123 -9.23 11.31 -0.42
C GLU A 123 -9.55 10.68 0.94
N LEU A 124 -8.57 10.58 1.85
CA LEU A 124 -8.78 10.06 3.20
C LEU A 124 -9.73 10.95 4.01
N THR A 125 -9.56 12.27 3.92
CA THR A 125 -10.42 13.22 4.63
C THR A 125 -11.88 13.08 4.15
N GLN A 126 -12.08 12.98 2.84
CA GLN A 126 -13.40 12.77 2.26
C GLN A 126 -14.02 11.45 2.70
N PHE A 127 -13.24 10.37 2.70
CA PHE A 127 -13.71 9.05 3.14
C PHE A 127 -14.20 9.06 4.59
N PHE A 128 -13.43 9.65 5.51
CA PHE A 128 -13.80 9.70 6.93
C PHE A 128 -14.89 10.73 7.26
N ALA A 129 -15.12 11.73 6.41
CA ALA A 129 -16.23 12.66 6.57
C ALA A 129 -17.61 12.04 6.24
N GLN A 130 -17.64 10.89 5.56
CA GLN A 130 -18.86 10.20 5.13
C GLN A 130 -19.27 9.03 6.03
N GLN A 131 -18.50 8.74 7.08
CA GLN A 131 -18.80 7.72 8.08
C GLN A 131 -19.53 8.32 9.30
#